data_AF-A0A833LGM0-F1
#
_entry.id   AF-A0A833LGM0-F1
#
_cell.length_a   1.000
_cell.length_b   1.000
_cell.length_c   1.000
_cell.angle_alpha   90.00
_cell.angle_beta   90.00
_cell.angle_gamma   90.00
#
_symmetry.space_group_name_H-M   'P 1'
#
loop_
_entity.id
_entity.type
_entity.pdbx_description
1 polymer ?
#
loop_
_entity_poly.entity_id
_entity_poly.type
_entity_poly.pdbx_seq_one_letter_code
_entity_poly.pdbx_strand_id
1 'polypeptide(L)' 'MRGPPAGPRVLLRRLREVMAEPISAQARLDKIVTHIAANMVAEVCSVYVLRSDDVLELYA' A
#
# COMPACT_ATOMS: atom_id res chain seq x y z
N MET A 1 -18.26 -16.50 -16.06
CA MET A 1 -18.17 -15.23 -15.28
C MET A 1 -16.72 -15.06 -14.84
N ARG A 2 -15.95 -14.14 -15.44
CA ARG A 2 -14.60 -13.80 -14.95
C ARG A 2 -14.79 -13.07 -13.63
N GLY A 3 -14.23 -13.61 -12.53
CA GLY A 3 -14.11 -12.88 -11.28
C GLY A 3 -13.40 -11.54 -11.51
N PRO A 4 -13.44 -10.60 -10.55
CA PRO A 4 -12.73 -9.34 -10.67
C PRO A 4 -11.26 -9.65 -11.03
N PRO A 5 -10.53 -8.73 -11.69
CA PRO A 5 -9.09 -8.89 -11.89
C PRO A 5 -8.43 -8.85 -10.49
N ALA A 6 -8.50 -9.96 -9.78
CA ALA A 6 -8.33 -10.08 -8.33
C ALA A 6 -7.28 -11.15 -8.01
N GLY A 7 -6.33 -11.33 -8.93
CA GLY A 7 -5.11 -12.05 -8.63
C GLY A 7 -4.10 -11.12 -7.96
N PRO A 8 -3.16 -11.64 -7.16
CA PRO A 8 -2.06 -10.87 -6.54
C PRO A 8 -1.31 -9.94 -7.51
N ARG A 9 -1.27 -10.31 -8.80
CA ARG A 9 -0.64 -9.53 -9.87
C ARG A 9 -1.25 -8.14 -10.08
N VAL A 10 -2.55 -7.96 -9.79
CA VAL A 10 -3.23 -6.68 -10.00
C VAL A 10 -2.88 -5.69 -8.90
N LEU A 11 -2.81 -6.15 -7.65
CA LEU A 11 -2.30 -5.35 -6.54
C LEU A 11 -0.85 -4.93 -6.82
N LEU A 12 0.01 -5.87 -7.18
CA LEU A 12 1.42 -5.59 -7.48
C LEU A 12 1.58 -4.56 -8.60
N ARG A 13 0.75 -4.62 -9.65
CA ARG A 13 0.76 -3.62 -10.72
C ARG A 13 0.39 -2.22 -10.20
N ARG A 14 -0.69 -2.10 -9.42
CA ARG A 14 -1.13 -0.81 -8.85
C ARG A 14 -0.09 -0.24 -7.90
N LEU A 15 0.50 -1.07 -7.03
CA LEU A 15 1.57 -0.63 -6.14
C LEU A 15 2.76 -0.10 -6.94
N ARG A 16 3.15 -0.78 -8.02
CA ARG A 16 4.21 -0.31 -8.92
C ARG A 16 3.88 1.04 -9.57
N GLU A 17 2.66 1.23 -10.02
CA GLU A 17 2.19 2.50 -10.58
C GLU A 17 2.30 3.62 -9.53
N VAL A 18 1.76 3.40 -8.33
CA VAL A 18 1.84 4.35 -7.20
C VAL A 18 3.28 4.67 -6.84
N MET A 19 4.20 3.70 -6.87
CA MET A 19 5.62 3.93 -6.59
C MET A 19 6.33 4.78 -7.65
N ALA A 20 5.81 4.84 -8.87
CA ALA A 20 6.38 5.63 -9.97
C ALA A 20 5.81 7.06 -10.06
N GLU A 21 4.69 7.35 -9.39
CA GLU A 21 4.06 8.67 -9.44
C GLU A 21 4.95 9.77 -8.80
N PRO A 22 5.03 10.98 -9.37
CA PRO A 22 5.82 12.08 -8.82
C PRO A 22 5.07 12.81 -7.68
N ILE A 23 4.78 12.08 -6.60
CA ILE A 23 4.10 12.58 -5.40
C ILE A 23 5.02 12.54 -4.17
N SER A 24 4.63 13.23 -3.10
CA SER A 24 5.36 13.21 -1.83
C SER A 24 5.44 11.80 -1.24
N ALA A 25 6.44 11.56 -0.39
CA ALA A 25 6.63 10.26 0.25
C ALA A 25 5.39 9.86 1.07
N GLN A 26 4.83 10.78 1.86
CA GLN A 26 3.64 10.52 2.66
C GLN A 26 2.42 10.15 1.80
N ALA A 27 2.11 10.96 0.78
CA ALA A 27 0.97 10.69 -0.10
C ALA A 27 1.08 9.33 -0.81
N ARG A 28 2.31 8.87 -1.06
CA ARG A 28 2.57 7.54 -1.60
C ARG A 28 2.23 6.44 -0.60
N LEU A 29 2.64 6.58 0.66
CA LEU A 29 2.33 5.62 1.72
C LEU A 29 0.80 5.52 1.95
N ASP A 30 0.10 6.66 1.99
CA ASP A 30 -1.35 6.71 2.16
C ASP A 30 -2.09 5.92 1.04
N LYS A 31 -1.64 6.09 -0.21
CA LYS A 31 -2.18 5.35 -1.36
C LYS A 31 -1.91 3.86 -1.27
N ILE A 32 -0.69 3.47 -0.85
CA ILE A 32 -0.31 2.05 -0.69
C ILE A 32 -1.22 1.38 0.35
N VAL A 33 -1.39 1.98 1.53
CA VAL A 33 -2.26 1.47 2.60
C VAL A 33 -3.69 1.29 2.09
N THR A 34 -4.23 2.31 1.41
CA THR A 34 -5.58 2.25 0.83
C THR A 34 -5.74 1.11 -0.17
N HIS A 35 -4.76 0.91 -1.07
CA HIS A 35 -4.82 -0.16 -2.07
C HIS A 35 -4.68 -1.56 -1.48
N ILE A 36 -3.83 -1.73 -0.46
CA ILE A 36 -3.66 -3.01 0.24
C ILE A 36 -4.92 -3.34 1.02
N ALA A 37 -5.45 -2.40 1.81
CA ALA A 37 -6.70 -2.59 2.57
C ALA A 37 -7.86 -3.02 1.66
N ALA A 38 -8.04 -2.31 0.54
CA ALA A 38 -9.09 -2.61 -0.42
C ALA A 38 -8.92 -3.98 -1.10
N ASN A 39 -7.68 -4.41 -1.36
CA ASN A 39 -7.43 -5.72 -1.97
C ASN A 39 -7.59 -6.88 -1.00
N MET A 40 -7.19 -6.68 0.26
CA MET A 40 -7.30 -7.68 1.33
C MET A 40 -8.67 -7.72 1.99
N VAL A 41 -9.54 -6.74 1.71
CA VAL A 41 -10.83 -6.54 2.40
C VAL A 41 -10.61 -6.41 3.90
N ALA A 42 -9.60 -5.62 4.28
CA ALA A 42 -9.23 -5.39 5.67
C ALA A 42 -9.90 -4.12 6.19
N GLU A 43 -10.43 -4.17 7.42
CA GLU A 43 -11.00 -3.00 8.10
C GLU A 43 -9.92 -1.99 8.52
N VAL A 44 -8.70 -2.48 8.77
CA VAL A 44 -7.54 -1.67 9.15
C VAL A 44 -6.31 -2.15 8.39
N CYS A 45 -5.53 -1.21 7.88
CA CYS A 45 -4.20 -1.44 7.31
C CYS A 45 -3.30 -0.30 7.77
N SER A 46 -2.07 -0.63 8.16
CA SER A 46 -1.11 0.35 8.65
C SER A 46 0.30 0.03 8.15
N VAL A 47 1.10 1.06 7.90
CA VAL A 47 2.50 0.96 7.52
C VAL A 47 3.39 1.54 8.62
N TYR A 48 4.39 0.72 9.00
CA TYR A 48 5.43 1.10 9.94
C TYR A 48 6.76 1.22 9.22
N VAL A 49 7.51 2.27 9.52
CA VAL A 49 8.88 2.46 9.05
C VAL A 49 9.83 2.11 10.19
N LEU A 50 10.78 1.22 9.92
CA LEU A 50 11.86 0.91 10.85
C LEU A 50 12.86 2.07 10.86
N ARG A 51 13.04 2.66 12.03
CA ARG A 51 13.98 3.73 12.29
C ARG A 51 15.35 3.17 12.68
N SER A 52 16.38 4.03 12.65
CA SER A 52 17.76 3.66 12.96
C SER A 52 18.00 3.25 14.42
N ASP A 53 17.07 3.58 15.30
CA ASP A 53 17.02 3.20 16.72
C ASP A 53 16.17 1.94 16.96
N ASP A 54 15.91 1.14 15.90
CA ASP A 54 15.11 -0.08 15.90
C ASP A 54 13.64 0.10 16.31
N VAL A 55 13.14 1.33 16.31
CA VAL A 55 11.74 1.65 16.60
C VAL A 55 10.90 1.59 15.32
N LEU A 56 9.71 1.01 15.43
CA LEU A 56 8.69 1.06 14.38
C LEU A 56 7.83 2.32 14.56
N GLU A 57 7.94 3.24 13.62
CA GLU A 57 7.14 4.47 13.61
C GLU A 57 5.96 4.30 12.64
N LEU A 58 4.73 4.63 13.09
CA LEU A 58 3.52 4.55 12.29
C LEU A 58 3.43 5.76 11.34
N TYR A 59 3.23 5.51 10.04
CA TYR A 59 3.14 6.56 9.03
C TYR A 59 1.82 6.63 8.27
N ALA A 60 1.12 5.50 8.09
CA ALA A 60 -0.15 5.44 7.36
C ALA A 60 -0.98 4.26 7.84
#